data_AF-A0AA35WW80-F1
#
_entry.id   AF-A0AA35WW80-F1
#
_cell.length_a   1.000
_cell.length_b   1.000
_cell.length_c   1.000
_cell.angle_alpha   90.00
_cell.angle_beta   90.00
_cell.angle_gamma   90.00
#
_symmetry.space_group_name_H-M   'P 1'
#
loop_
_entity.id
_entity.type
_entity.pdbx_description
1 polymer ?
#
loop_
_entity_poly.entity_id
_entity_poly.type
_entity_poly.pdbx_seq_one_letter_code
_entity_poly.pdbx_strand_id
1 'polypeptide(L)'
;MHTFWCIRRTLNFLQKRDPTVPFFLNISFIDPHPPLTPPAHYYQRYIQRDLPSPVVGDWAPEFEGAEKGLDPNAWEICLDDHDMQCARAAYYGMINFIDDQIGRLIQSMGGLADCLIVFTSDHGEMLGDHNLYRKTWPYEASARVPFLIRAPANGATQQNPSAKAPSVYKTSCPLFWTLPGLRFPVSALAEVYYPSCKGIPTGCGTICMESTPVVTITVMVTTM
;
A
#
# COMPACT_ATOMS: atom_id res chain seq x y z
N MET A 1 -2.96 3.25 18.62
CA MET A 1 -3.14 3.20 17.16
C MET A 1 -2.09 2.27 16.54
N HIS A 2 -2.49 1.42 15.60
CA HIS A 2 -1.66 0.31 15.10
C HIS A 2 -0.40 0.79 14.36
N THR A 3 -0.51 1.78 13.48
CA THR A 3 0.65 2.31 12.73
C THR A 3 1.81 2.75 13.62
N PHE A 4 1.55 3.52 14.68
CA PHE A 4 2.58 3.92 15.64
C PHE A 4 3.22 2.72 16.34
N TRP A 5 2.41 1.71 16.69
CA TRP A 5 2.92 0.50 17.31
C TRP A 5 3.86 -0.26 16.37
N CYS A 6 3.47 -0.46 15.11
CA CYS A 6 4.31 -1.11 14.09
C CYS A 6 5.66 -0.41 13.96
N ILE A 7 5.67 0.92 13.72
CA ILE A 7 6.92 1.66 13.60
C ILE A 7 7.75 1.60 14.88
N ARG A 8 7.15 1.71 16.06
CA ARG A 8 7.89 1.59 17.32
C ARG A 8 8.55 0.22 17.48
N ARG A 9 7.87 -0.86 17.06
CA ARG A 9 8.43 -2.23 17.07
C ARG A 9 9.57 -2.36 16.07
N THR A 10 9.40 -1.83 14.86
CA THR A 10 10.46 -1.79 13.84
C THR A 10 11.69 -1.06 14.34
N LEU A 11 11.53 0.14 14.91
CA LEU A 11 12.64 0.92 15.48
C LEU A 11 13.36 0.15 16.61
N ASN A 12 12.61 -0.53 17.48
CA ASN A 12 13.21 -1.33 18.55
C ASN A 12 14.03 -2.51 18.00
N PHE A 13 13.56 -3.17 16.94
CA PHE A 13 14.33 -4.20 16.25
C PHE A 13 15.61 -3.62 15.65
N LEU A 14 15.49 -2.50 14.92
CA LEU A 14 16.63 -1.86 14.27
C LEU A 14 17.70 -1.42 15.27
N GLN A 15 17.32 -1.00 16.49
CA GLN A 15 18.24 -0.62 17.56
C GLN A 15 18.95 -1.80 18.22
N LYS A 16 18.33 -2.99 18.24
CA LYS A 16 18.84 -4.16 18.97
C LYS A 16 19.56 -5.18 18.09
N ARG A 17 19.36 -5.11 16.77
CA ARG A 17 19.99 -6.04 15.84
C ARG A 17 21.51 -5.85 15.79
N ASP A 18 22.20 -6.86 15.31
CA ASP A 18 23.60 -6.76 14.92
C ASP A 18 23.72 -5.90 13.63
N PRO A 19 24.45 -4.78 13.65
CA PRO A 19 24.61 -3.92 12.47
C PRO A 19 25.47 -4.55 11.37
N THR A 20 26.21 -5.63 11.64
CA THR A 20 27.12 -6.29 10.69
C THR A 20 26.42 -7.31 9.78
N VAL A 21 25.17 -7.65 10.08
CA VAL A 21 24.41 -8.70 9.39
C VAL A 21 23.27 -8.07 8.58
N PRO A 22 23.02 -8.52 7.34
CA PRO A 22 21.90 -8.03 6.55
C PRO A 22 20.57 -8.36 7.24
N PHE A 23 19.54 -7.57 6.96
CA PHE A 23 18.21 -7.80 7.50
C PHE A 23 17.13 -7.70 6.44
N PHE A 24 16.02 -8.38 6.74
CA PHE A 24 14.77 -8.28 6.01
C PHE A 24 13.66 -7.87 6.99
N LEU A 25 12.90 -6.83 6.64
CA LEU A 25 11.76 -6.36 7.42
C LEU A 25 10.53 -6.27 6.53
N ASN A 26 9.48 -6.97 6.93
CA ASN A 26 8.14 -6.76 6.44
C ASN A 26 7.35 -5.96 7.49
N ILE A 27 7.02 -4.72 7.16
CA ILE A 27 6.25 -3.80 8.00
C ILE A 27 4.85 -3.68 7.38
N SER A 28 3.91 -4.36 8.00
CA SER A 28 2.52 -4.42 7.58
C SER A 28 1.67 -3.51 8.47
N PHE A 29 1.02 -2.53 7.86
CA PHE A 29 0.08 -1.62 8.52
C PHE A 29 -1.35 -2.08 8.24
N ILE A 30 -2.16 -2.20 9.29
CA ILE A 30 -3.61 -2.40 9.15
C ILE A 30 -4.28 -1.12 8.63
N ASP A 31 -3.81 0.04 9.09
CA ASP A 31 -4.30 1.34 8.63
C ASP A 31 -3.98 1.48 7.11
N PRO A 32 -4.85 2.09 6.28
CA PRO A 32 -6.07 2.82 6.61
C PRO A 32 -7.37 1.97 6.67
N HIS A 33 -7.27 0.66 6.91
CA HIS A 33 -8.46 -0.19 7.05
C HIS A 33 -9.40 0.30 8.17
N PRO A 34 -10.73 0.14 8.01
CA PRO A 34 -11.68 0.36 9.10
C PRO A 34 -11.30 -0.36 10.41
N PRO A 35 -11.57 0.23 11.58
CA PRO A 35 -12.34 1.46 11.81
C PRO A 35 -11.56 2.74 11.47
N LEU A 36 -12.21 3.66 10.75
CA LEU A 36 -11.61 4.91 10.27
C LEU A 36 -11.44 5.93 11.40
N THR A 37 -10.33 5.81 12.13
CA THR A 37 -10.11 6.53 13.39
C THR A 37 -8.70 7.15 13.44
N PRO A 38 -8.34 8.06 12.51
CA PRO A 38 -7.04 8.73 12.57
C PRO A 38 -6.89 9.61 13.83
N PRO A 39 -5.65 9.97 14.22
CA PRO A 39 -5.44 10.94 15.28
C PRO A 39 -6.07 12.28 14.87
N ALA A 40 -6.63 13.01 15.85
CA ALA A 40 -7.47 14.18 15.59
C ALA A 40 -6.80 15.22 14.68
N HIS A 41 -5.50 15.46 14.84
CA HIS A 41 -4.79 16.45 14.03
C HIS A 41 -4.69 16.06 12.55
N TYR A 42 -4.68 14.76 12.22
CA TYR A 42 -4.71 14.32 10.82
C TYR A 42 -6.12 14.42 10.25
N TYR A 43 -7.15 14.02 11.02
CA TYR A 43 -8.54 14.17 10.59
C TYR A 43 -8.89 15.62 10.24
N GLN A 44 -8.51 16.54 11.14
CA GLN A 44 -8.76 17.97 11.00
C GLN A 44 -8.11 18.58 9.74
N ARG A 45 -7.02 17.98 9.24
CA ARG A 45 -6.39 18.43 7.99
C ARG A 45 -7.29 18.22 6.77
N TYR A 46 -8.19 17.24 6.80
CA TYR A 46 -8.97 16.82 5.62
C TYR A 46 -10.46 17.11 5.73
N ILE A 47 -11.04 17.16 6.93
CA ILE A 47 -12.50 17.28 7.09
C ILE A 47 -13.11 18.53 6.45
N GLN A 48 -12.37 19.64 6.44
CA GLN A 48 -12.79 20.90 5.79
C GLN A 48 -12.19 21.10 4.40
N ARG A 49 -11.43 20.13 3.87
CA ARG A 49 -10.86 20.23 2.53
C ARG A 49 -11.87 19.75 1.50
N ASP A 50 -11.77 20.34 0.33
CA ASP A 50 -12.39 19.80 -0.87
C ASP A 50 -11.63 18.52 -1.27
N LEU A 51 -12.25 17.36 -0.99
CA LEU A 51 -11.71 16.05 -1.33
C LEU A 51 -12.34 15.61 -2.65
N PRO A 52 -11.63 14.83 -3.49
CA PRO A 52 -12.23 14.28 -4.70
C PRO A 52 -13.53 13.57 -4.35
N SER A 53 -14.60 13.87 -5.07
CA SER A 53 -15.86 13.13 -4.93
C SER A 53 -15.67 11.70 -5.41
N PRO A 54 -16.48 10.74 -4.93
CA PRO A 54 -16.47 9.40 -5.46
C PRO A 54 -16.79 9.37 -6.96
N VAL A 55 -16.15 8.45 -7.68
CA VAL A 55 -16.42 8.24 -9.11
C VAL A 55 -17.59 7.29 -9.24
N VAL A 56 -18.74 7.79 -9.66
CA VAL A 56 -19.96 7.00 -9.88
C VAL A 56 -20.24 6.96 -11.38
N GLY A 57 -20.50 5.76 -11.90
CA GLY A 57 -20.82 5.59 -13.32
C GLY A 57 -22.34 5.57 -13.51
N ASP A 58 -22.83 5.95 -14.68
CA ASP A 58 -24.27 5.99 -14.99
C ASP A 58 -24.99 4.63 -14.84
N TRP A 59 -24.22 3.54 -14.84
CA TRP A 59 -24.69 2.17 -14.64
C TRP A 59 -24.72 1.74 -13.17
N ALA A 60 -24.12 2.53 -12.27
CA ALA A 60 -23.99 2.17 -10.87
C ALA A 60 -25.37 2.16 -10.20
N PRO A 61 -25.71 1.09 -9.46
CA PRO A 61 -26.97 1.05 -8.73
C PRO A 61 -27.00 2.12 -7.65
N GLU A 62 -28.15 2.77 -7.49
CA GLU A 62 -28.46 3.57 -6.31
C GLU A 62 -29.09 2.64 -5.27
N PHE A 63 -28.57 2.69 -4.04
CA PHE A 63 -29.05 1.86 -2.94
C PHE A 63 -29.92 2.71 -2.03
N GLU A 64 -31.21 2.40 -1.97
CA GLU A 64 -32.11 3.00 -0.99
C GLU A 64 -32.07 2.21 0.32
N GLY A 65 -32.05 2.92 1.45
CA GLY A 65 -32.26 2.29 2.76
C GLY A 65 -31.07 1.48 3.30
N ALA A 66 -29.85 1.66 2.79
CA ALA A 66 -28.69 1.09 3.46
C ALA A 66 -28.53 1.77 4.83
N GLU A 67 -28.90 1.06 5.90
CA GLU A 67 -28.94 1.63 7.25
C GLU A 67 -27.53 1.82 7.82
N LYS A 68 -27.24 3.03 8.30
CA LYS A 68 -25.97 3.34 8.98
C LYS A 68 -25.74 2.37 10.13
N GLY A 69 -24.71 1.53 10.03
CA GLY A 69 -24.18 0.75 11.16
C GLY A 69 -24.91 -0.54 11.52
N LEU A 70 -25.80 -1.06 10.68
CA LEU A 70 -26.47 -2.34 10.96
C LEU A 70 -25.71 -3.58 10.47
N ASP A 71 -25.01 -3.50 9.34
CA ASP A 71 -24.22 -4.61 8.81
C ASP A 71 -22.72 -4.28 8.74
N PRO A 72 -21.88 -4.90 9.59
CA PRO A 72 -20.43 -4.74 9.52
C PRO A 72 -19.81 -5.38 8.27
N ASN A 73 -20.62 -5.99 7.39
CA ASN A 73 -20.25 -6.52 6.07
C ASN A 73 -20.85 -5.74 4.89
N ALA A 74 -21.53 -4.62 5.15
CA ALA A 74 -22.12 -3.79 4.09
C ALA A 74 -21.06 -3.39 3.05
N TRP A 75 -21.41 -3.62 1.79
CA TRP A 75 -20.64 -3.23 0.60
C TRP A 75 -21.37 -2.17 -0.23
N GLU A 76 -22.64 -1.91 0.08
CA GLU A 76 -23.47 -0.84 -0.48
C GLU A 76 -23.29 0.45 0.31
N ILE A 77 -23.40 1.60 -0.36
CA ILE A 77 -23.30 2.92 0.27
C ILE A 77 -24.61 3.68 0.12
N CYS A 78 -25.18 4.06 1.26
CA CYS A 78 -26.22 5.08 1.38
C CYS A 78 -25.85 6.05 2.52
N LEU A 79 -24.75 6.78 2.34
CA LEU A 79 -24.33 7.84 3.25
C LEU A 79 -24.72 9.19 2.67
N ASP A 80 -25.13 10.12 3.52
CA ASP A 80 -25.23 11.53 3.12
C ASP A 80 -23.84 12.13 2.84
N ASP A 81 -23.82 13.26 2.16
CA ASP A 81 -22.57 13.94 1.75
C ASP A 81 -21.66 14.24 2.94
N HIS A 82 -22.24 14.57 4.10
CA HIS A 82 -21.48 14.89 5.29
C HIS A 82 -20.76 13.67 5.84
N ASP A 83 -21.45 12.54 5.98
CA ASP A 83 -20.88 11.29 6.47
C ASP A 83 -19.86 10.72 5.48
N MET A 84 -20.13 10.82 4.17
CA MET A 84 -19.17 10.45 3.14
C MET A 84 -17.89 11.29 3.26
N GLN A 85 -18.03 12.61 3.42
CA GLN A 85 -16.91 13.51 3.65
C GLN A 85 -16.14 13.15 4.95
N CYS A 86 -16.84 12.81 6.03
CA CYS A 86 -16.21 12.37 7.28
C CYS A 86 -15.40 11.09 7.08
N ALA A 87 -15.98 10.07 6.42
CA ALA A 87 -15.31 8.80 6.15
C ALA A 87 -14.06 9.01 5.27
N ARG A 88 -14.19 9.77 4.18
CA ARG A 88 -13.07 10.08 3.27
C ARG A 88 -11.98 10.86 4.00
N ALA A 89 -12.33 11.91 4.73
CA ALA A 89 -11.37 12.69 5.51
C ALA A 89 -10.64 11.83 6.55
N ALA A 90 -11.34 10.90 7.19
CA ALA A 90 -10.73 9.96 8.12
C ALA A 90 -9.73 9.02 7.42
N TYR A 91 -10.10 8.47 6.27
CA TYR A 91 -9.24 7.61 5.45
C TYR A 91 -7.95 8.33 4.99
N TYR A 92 -8.08 9.53 4.42
CA TYR A 92 -6.92 10.37 4.06
C TYR A 92 -6.07 10.75 5.27
N GLY A 93 -6.70 11.03 6.41
CA GLY A 93 -6.01 11.28 7.67
C GLY A 93 -5.16 10.10 8.13
N MET A 94 -5.65 8.86 7.97
CA MET A 94 -4.89 7.65 8.30
C MET A 94 -3.71 7.45 7.34
N ILE A 95 -3.90 7.69 6.04
CA ILE A 95 -2.80 7.64 5.06
C ILE A 95 -1.71 8.66 5.43
N ASN A 96 -2.10 9.89 5.78
CA ASN A 96 -1.12 10.90 6.16
C ASN A 96 -0.40 10.54 7.48
N PHE A 97 -1.08 9.87 8.41
CA PHE A 97 -0.43 9.34 9.59
C PHE A 97 0.61 8.25 9.26
N ILE A 98 0.28 7.35 8.33
CA ILE A 98 1.22 6.33 7.84
C ILE A 98 2.44 7.01 7.22
N ASP A 99 2.25 8.00 6.36
CA ASP A 99 3.33 8.77 5.72
C ASP A 99 4.27 9.41 6.75
N ASP A 100 3.74 10.12 7.74
CA ASP A 100 4.55 10.73 8.82
C ASP A 100 5.31 9.66 9.65
N GLN A 101 4.70 8.49 9.88
CA GLN A 101 5.36 7.38 10.60
C GLN A 101 6.45 6.70 9.76
N ILE A 102 6.27 6.56 8.45
CA ILE A 102 7.31 6.11 7.52
C ILE A 102 8.46 7.11 7.49
N GLY A 103 8.16 8.41 7.37
CA GLY A 103 9.15 9.48 7.42
C GLY A 103 10.01 9.40 8.69
N ARG A 104 9.38 9.16 9.85
CA ARG A 104 10.08 8.94 11.12
C ARG A 104 11.01 7.73 11.09
N LEU A 105 10.57 6.60 10.50
CA LEU A 105 11.40 5.40 10.34
C LEU A 105 12.64 5.71 9.49
N ILE A 106 12.43 6.32 8.32
CA ILE A 106 13.48 6.69 7.37
C ILE A 106 14.52 7.61 8.03
N GLN A 107 14.06 8.64 8.73
CA GLN A 107 14.94 9.57 9.45
C GLN A 107 15.75 8.85 10.54
N SER A 108 15.12 7.95 11.28
CA SER A 108 15.78 7.19 12.35
C SER A 108 16.85 6.22 11.84
N MET A 109 16.73 5.78 10.57
CA MET A 109 17.73 4.93 9.92
C MET A 109 18.94 5.73 9.39
N GLY A 110 18.93 7.06 9.48
CA GLY A 110 19.96 7.91 8.88
C GLY A 110 19.86 8.00 7.36
N GLY A 111 18.69 7.66 6.80
CA GLY A 111 18.44 7.60 5.36
C GLY A 111 18.26 6.18 4.84
N LEU A 112 18.34 6.04 3.52
CA LEU A 112 17.97 4.82 2.79
C LEU A 112 19.07 4.30 1.88
N ALA A 113 20.29 4.85 1.96
CA ALA A 113 21.35 4.64 0.98
C ALA A 113 21.55 3.14 0.64
N ASP A 114 21.61 2.28 1.66
CA ASP A 114 21.91 0.85 1.49
C ASP A 114 20.66 -0.05 1.48
N CYS A 115 19.46 0.54 1.45
CA CYS A 115 18.19 -0.18 1.56
C CYS A 115 17.48 -0.29 0.21
N LEU A 116 17.09 -1.51 -0.16
CA LEU A 116 15.98 -1.74 -1.08
C LEU A 116 14.67 -1.58 -0.32
N ILE A 117 13.80 -0.73 -0.83
CA ILE A 117 12.48 -0.49 -0.24
C ILE A 117 11.42 -0.75 -1.28
N VAL A 118 10.44 -1.55 -0.90
CA VAL A 118 9.23 -1.79 -1.66
C VAL A 118 8.06 -1.28 -0.81
N PHE A 119 7.29 -0.35 -1.36
CA PHE A 119 6.04 0.12 -0.78
C PHE A 119 4.89 -0.34 -1.68
N THR A 120 3.93 -1.04 -1.10
CA THR A 120 2.74 -1.50 -1.81
C THR A 120 1.52 -1.54 -0.91
N SER A 121 0.34 -1.68 -1.52
CA SER A 121 -0.86 -2.14 -0.84
C SER A 121 -1.20 -3.56 -1.30
N ASP A 122 -1.99 -4.29 -0.52
CA ASP A 122 -2.57 -5.58 -0.91
C ASP A 122 -3.78 -5.39 -1.83
N HIS A 123 -4.60 -4.37 -1.57
CA HIS A 123 -5.70 -3.89 -2.39
C HIS A 123 -5.96 -2.39 -2.11
N GLY A 124 -6.91 -1.79 -2.82
CA GLY A 124 -7.39 -0.42 -2.62
C GLY A 124 -8.67 -0.34 -1.79
N GLU A 125 -9.44 0.73 -1.93
CA GLU A 125 -10.70 0.94 -1.20
C GLU A 125 -11.64 1.73 -2.10
N MET A 126 -12.85 1.22 -2.32
CA MET A 126 -13.85 1.87 -3.18
C MET A 126 -14.29 3.21 -2.59
N LEU A 127 -14.43 3.31 -1.27
CA LEU A 127 -14.63 4.58 -0.54
C LEU A 127 -15.73 5.50 -1.10
N GLY A 128 -16.80 4.94 -1.69
CA GLY A 128 -17.82 5.73 -2.39
C GLY A 128 -17.97 5.36 -3.87
N ASP A 129 -16.90 4.90 -4.51
CA ASP A 129 -16.87 4.72 -5.96
C ASP A 129 -17.94 3.71 -6.39
N HIS A 130 -18.71 4.09 -7.41
CA HIS A 130 -19.86 3.34 -7.91
C HIS A 130 -20.91 2.97 -6.84
N ASN A 131 -21.06 3.80 -5.79
CA ASN A 131 -21.92 3.56 -4.63
C ASN A 131 -21.52 2.30 -3.84
N LEU A 132 -20.25 1.89 -3.94
CA LEU A 132 -19.71 0.70 -3.30
C LEU A 132 -18.63 1.06 -2.28
N TYR A 133 -18.59 0.29 -1.19
CA TYR A 133 -17.52 0.30 -0.21
C TYR A 133 -16.71 -1.00 -0.32
N ARG A 134 -15.56 -1.06 0.37
CA ARG A 134 -14.64 -2.19 0.42
C ARG A 134 -13.82 -2.38 -0.86
N LYS A 135 -13.51 -3.65 -1.16
CA LYS A 135 -12.46 -4.10 -2.09
C LYS A 135 -12.79 -5.44 -2.75
N THR A 136 -14.08 -5.75 -2.85
CA THR A 136 -14.57 -7.04 -3.36
C THR A 136 -14.88 -7.00 -4.85
N TRP A 137 -14.68 -5.86 -5.49
CA TRP A 137 -15.01 -5.62 -6.88
C TRP A 137 -13.76 -5.39 -7.73
N PRO A 138 -13.77 -5.79 -9.02
CA PRO A 138 -12.60 -5.69 -9.89
C PRO A 138 -12.42 -4.29 -10.51
N TYR A 139 -12.82 -3.24 -9.79
CA TYR A 139 -12.64 -1.85 -10.23
C TYR A 139 -11.25 -1.33 -9.85
N GLU A 140 -10.78 -0.28 -10.54
CA GLU A 140 -9.44 0.28 -10.27
C GLU A 140 -9.26 0.71 -8.81
N ALA A 141 -10.26 1.35 -8.21
CA ALA A 141 -10.20 1.79 -6.81
C ALA A 141 -9.95 0.64 -5.81
N SER A 142 -10.33 -0.59 -6.17
CA SER A 142 -10.14 -1.79 -5.36
C SER A 142 -8.91 -2.61 -5.78
N ALA A 143 -8.67 -2.78 -7.09
CA ALA A 143 -7.66 -3.70 -7.60
C ALA A 143 -6.30 -3.04 -7.89
N ARG A 144 -6.27 -1.74 -8.18
CA ARG A 144 -5.06 -1.02 -8.60
C ARG A 144 -4.32 -0.47 -7.37
N VAL A 145 -3.24 -1.15 -6.99
CA VAL A 145 -2.44 -0.77 -5.82
C VAL A 145 -1.23 0.10 -6.19
N PRO A 146 -0.77 0.98 -5.28
CA PRO A 146 0.53 1.61 -5.43
C PRO A 146 1.62 0.54 -5.38
N PHE A 147 2.65 0.67 -6.21
CA PHE A 147 3.81 -0.21 -6.20
C PHE A 147 5.07 0.62 -6.47
N LEU A 148 5.78 0.98 -5.41
CA LEU A 148 6.98 1.82 -5.46
C LEU A 148 8.18 0.99 -5.05
N ILE A 149 9.25 1.05 -5.85
CA ILE A 149 10.53 0.41 -5.53
C ILE A 149 11.62 1.47 -5.52
N ARG A 150 12.38 1.51 -4.44
CA ARG A 150 13.62 2.29 -4.35
C ARG A 150 14.80 1.34 -4.17
N ALA A 151 15.66 1.27 -5.18
CA ALA A 151 16.92 0.53 -5.07
C ALA A 151 17.95 1.27 -4.21
N PRO A 152 18.91 0.55 -3.59
CA PRO A 152 20.07 1.15 -2.93
C PRO A 152 20.84 2.10 -3.86
N ALA A 153 21.39 3.17 -3.28
CA ALA A 153 22.17 4.16 -3.99
C ALA A 153 23.62 3.67 -4.16
N ASN A 154 23.85 2.68 -5.01
CA ASN A 154 25.20 2.14 -5.30
C ASN A 154 25.99 3.05 -6.26
N GLY A 155 26.00 4.36 -6.05
CA GLY A 155 26.68 5.33 -6.92
C GLY A 155 26.04 5.56 -8.30
N ALA A 156 24.91 4.90 -8.60
CA ALA A 156 24.14 5.13 -9.82
C ALA A 156 23.15 6.29 -9.64
N THR A 157 23.01 7.13 -10.68
CA THR A 157 22.01 8.21 -10.73
C THR A 157 20.62 7.61 -10.51
N GLN A 158 19.93 8.01 -9.45
CA GLN A 158 18.53 7.62 -9.25
C GLN A 158 17.69 8.28 -10.34
N GLN A 159 17.36 7.50 -11.37
CA GLN A 159 16.27 7.86 -12.26
C GLN A 159 14.97 7.53 -11.54
N ASN A 160 13.96 8.40 -11.66
CA ASN A 160 12.59 8.13 -11.22
C ASN A 160 11.71 7.76 -12.42
N PRO A 161 11.97 6.65 -13.14
CA PRO A 161 11.13 6.27 -14.27
C PRO A 161 9.77 5.80 -13.75
N SER A 162 8.69 6.39 -14.26
CA SER A 162 7.35 5.83 -14.08
C SER A 162 7.15 4.71 -15.09
N ALA A 163 7.03 3.46 -14.64
CA ALA A 163 6.59 2.36 -15.49
C ALA A 163 5.06 2.33 -15.58
N LYS A 164 4.52 2.19 -16.79
CA LYS A 164 3.07 2.02 -17.05
C LYS A 164 2.67 0.58 -17.38
N ALA A 165 3.63 -0.35 -17.32
CA ALA A 165 3.39 -1.75 -17.64
C ALA A 165 2.50 -2.39 -16.55
N PRO A 166 1.53 -3.25 -16.92
CA PRO A 166 0.76 -4.01 -15.95
C PRO A 166 1.68 -4.86 -15.08
N SER A 167 1.53 -4.77 -13.76
CA SER A 167 2.26 -5.56 -12.77
C SER A 167 1.27 -6.21 -11.80
N VAL A 168 1.48 -7.48 -11.45
CA VAL A 168 0.59 -8.25 -10.57
C VAL A 168 1.32 -8.54 -9.26
N TYR A 169 0.64 -8.50 -8.11
CA TYR A 169 1.27 -8.73 -6.79
C TYR A 169 2.15 -9.99 -6.72
N LYS A 170 1.79 -11.07 -7.45
CA LYS A 170 2.61 -12.30 -7.57
C LYS A 170 4.01 -12.06 -8.13
N THR A 171 4.26 -10.99 -8.89
CA THR A 171 5.59 -10.65 -9.41
C THR A 171 6.54 -10.09 -8.34
N SER A 172 6.04 -9.74 -7.15
CA SER A 172 6.88 -9.25 -6.04
C SER A 172 7.70 -10.36 -5.37
N CYS A 173 7.15 -11.56 -5.23
CA CYS A 173 7.81 -12.70 -4.60
C CYS A 173 9.13 -13.10 -5.33
N PRO A 174 9.15 -13.23 -6.67
CA PRO A 174 10.37 -13.55 -7.40
C PRO A 174 11.30 -12.34 -7.64
N LEU A 175 10.85 -11.09 -7.44
CA LEU A 175 11.73 -9.91 -7.44
C LEU A 175 12.77 -9.99 -6.31
N PHE A 176 12.39 -10.48 -5.14
CA PHE A 176 13.32 -10.70 -4.02
C PHE A 176 14.35 -11.81 -4.30
N TRP A 177 14.06 -12.73 -5.23
CA TRP A 177 14.91 -13.89 -5.53
C TRP A 177 15.96 -13.63 -6.60
N THR A 178 15.83 -12.55 -7.36
CA THR A 178 16.74 -12.22 -8.48
C THR A 178 17.77 -11.16 -8.11
N LEU A 179 17.72 -10.62 -6.89
CA LEU A 179 18.74 -9.69 -6.39
C LEU A 179 20.05 -10.45 -6.10
N PRO A 180 21.20 -9.98 -6.62
CA PRO A 180 22.48 -10.64 -6.37
C PRO A 180 22.74 -10.71 -4.85
N GLY A 181 22.92 -11.93 -4.34
CA GLY A 181 23.26 -12.19 -2.93
C GLY A 181 22.21 -12.95 -2.10
N LEU A 182 20.95 -13.03 -2.55
CA LEU A 182 19.90 -13.81 -1.85
C LEU A 182 19.58 -15.11 -2.60
N ARG A 183 19.77 -16.26 -1.93
CA ARG A 183 19.32 -17.57 -2.43
C ARG A 183 18.19 -18.07 -1.54
N PHE A 184 16.99 -18.20 -2.10
CA PHE A 184 15.84 -18.83 -1.45
C PHE A 184 15.39 -20.08 -2.24
N PRO A 185 14.81 -21.11 -1.59
CA PRO A 185 14.41 -22.35 -2.24
C PRO A 185 13.28 -22.13 -3.26
N VAL A 186 13.46 -22.71 -4.44
CA VAL A 186 12.63 -22.55 -5.63
C VAL A 186 11.36 -23.39 -5.52
N SER A 187 10.20 -22.77 -5.22
CA SER A 187 8.91 -23.46 -5.40
C SER A 187 7.69 -22.57 -5.72
N ALA A 188 7.84 -21.29 -6.06
CA ALA A 188 6.69 -20.47 -6.49
C ALA A 188 7.03 -19.64 -7.74
N LEU A 189 6.81 -20.21 -8.92
CA LEU A 189 6.97 -19.49 -10.19
C LEU A 189 5.96 -18.34 -10.30
N ALA A 190 6.47 -17.11 -10.30
CA ALA A 190 5.85 -15.98 -10.97
C ALA A 190 6.92 -15.34 -11.86
N GLU A 191 6.53 -14.89 -13.05
CA GLU A 191 7.46 -14.24 -13.98
C GLU A 191 7.86 -12.87 -13.42
N VAL A 192 9.16 -12.62 -13.31
CA VAL A 192 9.72 -11.34 -12.87
C VAL A 192 9.68 -10.38 -14.05
N TYR A 193 9.00 -9.24 -13.90
CA TYR A 193 9.03 -8.17 -14.88
C TYR A 193 10.06 -7.11 -14.46
N TYR A 194 11.14 -6.97 -15.23
CA TYR A 194 12.21 -5.99 -14.99
C TYR A 194 12.26 -4.99 -16.16
N PRO A 195 11.41 -3.94 -16.20
CA PRO A 195 11.29 -3.11 -17.40
C PRO A 195 12.44 -2.13 -17.65
N SER A 196 13.56 -2.16 -16.92
CA SER A 196 14.72 -1.29 -17.18
C SER A 196 16.04 -1.99 -17.54
N CYS A 197 16.08 -3.31 -17.71
CA CYS A 197 17.28 -4.02 -18.19
C CYS A 197 16.92 -5.02 -19.29
N LYS A 198 16.90 -4.52 -20.54
CA LYS A 198 16.79 -5.24 -21.83
C LYS A 198 15.38 -5.73 -22.22
N GLY A 199 14.87 -5.16 -23.32
CA GLY A 199 13.51 -5.37 -23.82
C GLY A 199 13.25 -6.73 -24.47
N ILE A 200 12.10 -7.32 -24.13
CA ILE A 200 11.42 -8.46 -24.77
C ILE A 200 9.88 -8.28 -24.56
N PRO A 201 8.98 -8.71 -25.48
CA PRO A 201 7.56 -8.34 -25.50
C PRO A 201 6.68 -9.09 -24.47
N THR A 202 5.58 -8.45 -24.05
CA THR A 202 4.62 -8.89 -23.02
C THR A 202 3.53 -9.83 -23.55
N GLY A 203 3.35 -10.99 -22.92
CA GLY A 203 2.20 -11.90 -23.10
C GLY A 203 1.18 -11.79 -21.96
N CYS A 204 -0.11 -11.87 -22.32
CA CYS A 204 -1.29 -11.68 -21.46
C CYS A 204 -1.50 -12.83 -20.45
N GLY A 205 -1.85 -12.50 -19.20
CA GLY A 205 -2.20 -13.47 -18.15
C GLY A 205 -3.21 -12.91 -17.14
N THR A 206 -4.27 -13.67 -16.87
CA THR A 206 -5.41 -13.36 -15.98
C THR A 206 -4.99 -13.04 -14.54
N ILE A 207 -5.60 -12.02 -13.93
CA ILE A 207 -5.33 -11.55 -12.55
C ILE A 207 -6.37 -12.15 -11.59
N CYS A 208 -5.92 -12.85 -10.53
CA CYS A 208 -6.77 -13.36 -9.45
C CYS A 208 -6.56 -12.55 -8.15
N MET A 209 -7.63 -12.28 -7.39
CA MET A 209 -7.62 -11.50 -6.14
C MET A 209 -8.08 -12.34 -4.94
N GLU A 210 -7.40 -12.22 -3.79
CA GLU A 210 -7.80 -12.72 -2.46
C GLU A 210 -7.50 -11.62 -1.42
N SER A 211 -8.40 -11.38 -0.45
CA SER A 211 -8.42 -10.13 0.32
C SER A 211 -8.18 -10.30 1.83
N THR A 212 -7.12 -9.67 2.36
CA THR A 212 -7.03 -9.18 3.76
C THR A 212 -6.21 -7.88 3.82
N PRO A 213 -6.81 -6.74 4.20
CA PRO A 213 -6.30 -5.38 4.03
C PRO A 213 -5.01 -5.09 4.78
N VAL A 214 -3.95 -4.75 4.05
CA VAL A 214 -2.63 -4.41 4.60
C VAL A 214 -1.85 -3.51 3.63
N VAL A 215 -1.54 -2.28 4.06
CA VAL A 215 -0.44 -1.51 3.44
C VAL A 215 0.88 -2.13 3.90
N THR A 216 1.70 -2.57 2.95
CA THR A 216 2.92 -3.33 3.22
C THR A 216 4.15 -2.57 2.75
N ILE A 217 5.09 -2.37 3.67
CA ILE A 217 6.44 -1.92 3.35
C ILE A 217 7.41 -3.05 3.62
N THR A 218 8.08 -3.48 2.57
CA THR A 218 9.19 -4.42 2.67
C THR A 218 10.50 -3.66 2.54
N VAL A 219 11.31 -3.68 3.59
CA VAL A 219 12.67 -3.14 3.59
C VAL A 219 13.65 -4.29 3.61
N MET A 220 14.52 -4.35 2.61
CA MET A 220 15.59 -5.33 2.51
C MET A 220 16.93 -4.60 2.41
N VAL A 221 17.87 -4.92 3.29
CA VAL A 221 19.26 -4.45 3.19
C VAL A 221 20.11 -5.63 2.76
N THR A 222 20.64 -5.56 1.54
CA THR A 222 21.63 -6.50 1.05
C THR A 222 23.00 -6.00 1.47
N THR A 223 23.76 -6.80 2.23
CA THR A 223 25.18 -6.53 2.43
C THR A 223 25.90 -6.54 1.08
N MET A 224 26.78 -5.56 0.85
CA MET A 224 27.84 -5.70 -0.14
C MET A 224 28.86 -6.74 0.32
#